data_AF-A0A6B2T7V1-F1
#
_entry.id   AF-A0A6B2T7V1-F1
#
_cell.length_a   1.000
_cell.length_b   1.000
_cell.length_c   1.000
_cell.angle_alpha   90.00
_cell.angle_beta   90.00
_cell.angle_gamma   90.00
#
_symmetry.space_group_name_H-M   'P 1'
#
loop_
_entity.id
_entity.type
_entity.pdbx_description
1 polymer ?
#
loop_
_entity_poly.entity_id
_entity_poly.type
_entity_poly.pdbx_seq_one_letter_code
_entity_poly.pdbx_strand_id
1 'polypeptide(L)'
;ASGTSGFRPAVRYDGTDLRTLTALVAAGHGLALLPRWAAEEARGTVAVPLTAPRVVHRTELLHTGTLRGPARTLAAQLDVTRS
;
A
#
# COMPACT_ATOMS: atom_id res chain seq x y z
N ALA A 1 28.97 10.53 4.98
CA ALA A 1 28.04 10.87 6.07
C ALA A 1 26.70 11.20 5.43
N SER A 2 25.71 10.30 5.53
CA SER A 2 24.44 10.43 4.81
C SER A 2 23.33 10.91 5.75
N GLY A 3 22.56 11.89 5.29
CA GLY A 3 21.68 12.75 6.09
C GLY A 3 20.62 12.00 6.90
N THR A 4 20.69 12.17 8.22
CA THR A 4 19.65 11.79 9.18
C THR A 4 18.71 12.93 9.52
N SER A 5 18.69 14.03 8.74
CA SER A 5 17.65 15.06 8.83
C SER A 5 16.34 14.61 8.15
N GLY A 6 15.96 13.35 8.31
CA GLY A 6 14.63 12.86 7.94
C GLY A 6 13.63 13.16 9.05
N PHE A 7 12.34 13.28 8.71
CA PHE A 7 11.25 13.34 9.69
C PHE A 7 11.44 12.23 10.73
N ARG A 8 11.61 12.60 12.01
CA ARG A 8 11.67 11.63 13.10
C ARG A 8 10.25 11.10 13.32
N PRO A 9 9.95 9.81 13.04
CA PRO A 9 8.61 9.29 13.26
C PRO A 9 8.26 9.40 14.74
N ALA A 10 7.22 10.17 15.06
CA ALA A 10 6.77 10.40 16.43
C ALA A 10 5.98 9.21 16.99
N VAL A 11 5.36 8.41 16.11
CA VAL A 11 4.59 7.22 16.44
C VAL A 11 4.90 6.15 15.40
N ARG A 12 5.29 4.96 15.87
CA ARG A 12 5.40 3.77 15.03
C ARG A 12 4.12 2.96 15.17
N TYR A 13 3.42 2.74 14.06
CA TYR A 13 2.28 1.84 13.98
C TYR A 13 2.74 0.54 13.32
N ASP A 14 2.74 -0.56 14.09
CA ASP A 14 3.12 -1.90 13.60
C ASP A 14 1.89 -2.77 13.25
N GLY A 15 0.68 -2.20 13.28
CA GLY A 15 -0.54 -2.90 12.88
C GLY A 15 -0.69 -2.99 11.36
N THR A 16 -1.58 -3.86 10.90
CA THR A 16 -1.78 -4.16 9.47
C THR A 16 -3.06 -3.58 8.90
N ASP A 17 -3.85 -2.83 9.68
CA ASP A 17 -5.11 -2.25 9.22
C ASP A 17 -4.89 -0.86 8.62
N LEU A 18 -5.10 -0.76 7.31
CA LEU A 18 -5.01 0.50 6.57
C LEU A 18 -6.03 1.53 7.05
N ARG A 19 -7.24 1.10 7.45
CA ARG A 19 -8.26 2.05 7.92
C ARG A 19 -7.81 2.73 9.21
N THR A 20 -7.35 1.94 10.18
CA THR A 20 -6.74 2.47 11.41
C THR A 20 -5.57 3.40 11.10
N LEU A 21 -4.64 2.99 10.22
CA LEU A 21 -3.50 3.82 9.85
C LEU A 21 -3.93 5.17 9.23
N THR A 22 -4.88 5.18 8.30
CA THR A 22 -5.39 6.43 7.69
C THR A 22 -6.12 7.33 8.69
N ALA A 23 -6.86 6.74 9.64
CA ALA A 23 -7.52 7.51 10.70
C ALA A 23 -6.51 8.19 11.64
N LEU A 24 -5.42 7.51 11.99
CA LEU A 24 -4.34 8.08 12.79
C LEU A 24 -3.66 9.25 12.06
N VAL A 25 -3.40 9.11 10.76
CA VAL A 25 -2.84 10.19 9.92
C VAL A 25 -3.81 11.38 9.85
N ALA A 26 -5.10 11.13 9.58
CA ALA A 26 -6.12 12.18 9.55
C ALA A 26 -6.28 12.88 10.92
N ALA A 27 -6.04 12.19 12.02
CA ALA A 27 -6.01 12.75 13.38
C ALA A 27 -4.69 13.49 13.71
N GLY A 28 -3.78 13.64 12.74
CA GLY A 28 -2.54 14.41 12.90
C GLY A 28 -1.40 13.65 13.56
N HIS A 29 -1.45 12.32 13.64
CA HIS A 29 -0.41 11.51 14.31
C HIS A 29 0.82 11.22 13.42
N GLY A 30 0.89 11.80 12.21
CA GLY A 30 2.08 11.75 11.36
C GLY A 30 1.76 11.57 9.88
N LEU A 31 2.68 10.90 9.17
CA LEU A 31 2.59 10.60 7.74
C LEU A 31 2.65 9.08 7.53
N ALA A 32 2.01 8.59 6.47
CA ALA A 32 2.08 7.18 6.07
C ALA A 32 2.43 7.06 4.58
N LEU A 33 3.26 6.07 4.25
CA LEU A 33 3.51 5.67 2.87
C LEU A 33 2.52 4.56 2.49
N LEU A 34 1.68 4.81 1.50
CA LEU A 34 0.61 3.91 1.09
C LEU A 34 0.70 3.59 -0.41
N PRO A 35 0.21 2.41 -0.84
CA PRO A 35 -0.14 2.20 -2.24
C PRO A 35 -1.13 3.27 -2.71
N ARG A 36 -1.01 3.71 -3.97
CA ARG A 36 -1.83 4.80 -4.52
C ARG A 36 -3.33 4.63 -4.29
N TRP A 37 -3.87 3.43 -4.54
CA TRP A 37 -5.30 3.14 -4.35
C TRP A 37 -5.76 3.39 -2.90
N ALA A 38 -4.94 3.05 -1.91
CA ALA A 38 -5.27 3.26 -0.51
C ALA A 38 -5.15 4.74 -0.10
N ALA A 39 -4.22 5.49 -0.71
CA ALA A 39 -4.09 6.92 -0.48
C ALA A 39 -5.29 7.71 -1.07
N GLU A 40 -5.82 7.27 -2.21
CA GLU A 40 -7.00 7.87 -2.86
C GLU A 40 -8.29 7.68 -2.04
N GLU A 41 -8.39 6.60 -1.27
CA GLU A 41 -9.54 6.35 -0.38
C GLU A 41 -9.43 7.06 0.99
N ALA A 42 -8.26 7.58 1.35
CA ALA A 42 -7.97 8.14 2.68
C ALA A 42 -8.58 9.54 2.88
N ARG A 43 -9.82 9.57 3.39
CA ARG A 43 -10.53 10.83 3.70
C ARG A 43 -9.83 11.64 4.79
N GLY A 44 -9.92 12.97 4.68
CA GLY A 44 -9.34 13.89 5.66
C GLY A 44 -7.81 14.01 5.58
N THR A 45 -7.21 13.50 4.50
CA THR A 45 -5.77 13.60 4.24
C THR A 45 -5.52 14.12 2.83
N VAL A 46 -4.28 14.55 2.56
CA VAL A 46 -3.81 14.93 1.22
C VAL A 46 -2.81 13.88 0.73
N ALA A 47 -3.07 13.28 -0.43
CA ALA A 47 -2.14 12.37 -1.06
C ALA A 47 -1.02 13.14 -1.77
N VAL A 48 0.23 12.85 -1.43
CA VAL A 48 1.42 13.42 -2.09
C VAL A 48 2.14 12.32 -2.87
N PRO A 49 2.32 12.46 -4.20
CA PRO A 49 3.03 11.46 -4.99
C PRO A 49 4.50 11.30 -4.58
N LEU A 50 4.93 10.05 -4.36
CA LEU A 50 6.34 9.75 -4.15
C LEU A 50 7.06 9.59 -5.50
N THR A 51 7.83 10.60 -5.89
CA THR A 51 8.59 10.58 -7.16
C THR A 51 9.94 9.88 -7.05
N ALA A 52 10.55 9.88 -5.86
CA ALA A 52 11.76 9.13 -5.54
C ALA A 52 11.88 8.86 -4.03
N PRO A 53 12.50 7.74 -3.60
CA PRO A 53 12.88 6.60 -4.43
C PRO A 53 11.64 5.85 -4.95
N ARG A 54 11.81 5.07 -6.02
CA ARG A 54 10.70 4.28 -6.56
C ARG A 54 10.35 3.14 -5.61
N VAL A 55 9.20 3.24 -4.96
CA VAL A 55 8.62 2.18 -4.12
C VAL A 55 7.39 1.62 -4.81
N VAL A 56 7.28 0.29 -4.87
CA VAL A 56 6.14 -0.40 -5.48
C VAL A 56 5.49 -1.34 -4.49
N HIS A 57 4.16 -1.34 -4.48
CA HIS A 57 3.37 -2.40 -3.86
C HIS A 57 3.11 -3.49 -4.89
N ARG A 58 3.70 -4.68 -4.69
CA ARG A 58 3.54 -5.82 -5.59
C ARG A 58 2.53 -6.79 -5.00
N THR A 59 1.42 -6.98 -5.70
CA THR A 59 0.43 -8.01 -5.40
C THR A 59 0.65 -9.18 -6.34
N GLU A 60 0.71 -10.40 -5.81
CA GLU A 60 0.94 -11.61 -6.60
C GLU A 60 -0.12 -12.66 -6.32
N LEU A 61 -0.56 -13.34 -7.36
CA LEU A 61 -1.32 -14.57 -7.24
C LEU A 61 -0.34 -15.74 -7.23
N LEU A 62 -0.16 -16.35 -6.06
CA LEU A 62 0.75 -17.48 -5.89
C LEU A 62 -0.06 -18.78 -5.81
N HIS A 63 0.35 -19.79 -6.58
CA HIS A 63 -0.23 -21.13 -6.51
C HIS A 63 0.85 -22.20 -6.74
N THR A 64 0.67 -23.35 -6.12
CA THR A 64 1.52 -24.53 -6.36
C THR A 64 0.81 -25.44 -7.36
N GLY A 65 1.48 -25.76 -8.47
CA GLY A 65 0.94 -26.66 -9.51
C GLY A 65 -0.03 -26.00 -10.50
N THR A 66 -0.64 -26.80 -11.37
CA THR A 66 -1.50 -26.30 -12.45
C THR A 66 -2.92 -25.98 -11.96
N LEU A 67 -3.37 -24.74 -12.13
CA LEU A 67 -4.74 -24.34 -11.82
C LEU A 67 -5.76 -25.02 -12.74
N ARG A 68 -6.89 -25.46 -12.17
CA ARG A 68 -8.00 -26.11 -12.88
C ARG A 68 -9.35 -25.58 -12.43
N GLY A 69 -10.36 -25.76 -13.27
CA GLY A 69 -11.75 -25.41 -12.96
C GLY A 69 -11.91 -23.96 -12.47
N PRO A 70 -12.69 -23.71 -11.40
CA PRO A 70 -12.92 -22.36 -10.88
C PRO A 70 -11.65 -21.58 -10.52
N ALA A 71 -10.60 -22.24 -10.04
CA ALA A 71 -9.35 -21.57 -9.68
C ALA A 71 -8.62 -20.99 -10.91
N ARG A 72 -8.65 -21.73 -12.05
CA ARG A 72 -8.13 -21.21 -13.33
C ARG A 72 -8.96 -20.03 -13.82
N THR A 73 -10.28 -20.11 -13.71
CA THR A 73 -11.18 -19.02 -14.09
C THR A 73 -10.90 -17.76 -13.27
N LEU A 74 -10.77 -17.89 -11.95
CA LEU A 74 -10.44 -16.77 -11.07
C LEU A 74 -9.10 -16.14 -11.43
N ALA A 75 -8.05 -16.95 -11.64
CA ALA A 75 -6.74 -16.45 -12.03
C ALA A 75 -6.80 -15.63 -13.32
N ALA A 76 -7.53 -16.12 -14.33
CA ALA A 76 -7.71 -15.40 -15.59
C ALA A 76 -8.47 -14.07 -15.43
N GLN A 77 -9.39 -13.96 -14.47
CA GLN A 77 -10.07 -12.70 -14.17
C GLN A 77 -9.17 -11.70 -13.43
N LEU A 78 -8.29 -12.18 -12.55
CA LEU A 78 -7.36 -11.34 -11.79
C LEU A 78 -6.15 -10.87 -12.64
N ASP A 79 -5.75 -11.63 -13.65
CA ASP A 79 -4.69 -11.28 -14.60
C ASP A 79 -5.02 -10.04 -15.47
N VAL A 80 -6.29 -9.60 -15.50
CA VAL A 80 -6.73 -8.39 -16.21
C VAL A 80 -6.11 -7.11 -15.62
N THR A 81 -5.61 -7.16 -14.38
CA THR A 81 -5.02 -6.00 -13.67
C THR A 81 -3.61 -5.62 -14.17
N ARG A 82 -3.12 -6.26 -15.25
CA ARG A 82 -1.80 -5.97 -15.88
C ARG A 82 -1.86 -5.10 -17.15
N SER A 83 -3.01 -4.60 -17.57
CA SER A 83 -3.12 -3.54 -18.60
C SER A 83 -3.19 -2.15 -17.97
#